data_AF-A0A967P9P4-F1
#
_entry.id   AF-A0A967P9P4-F1
#
_cell.length_a   1.000
_cell.length_b   1.000
_cell.length_c   1.000
_cell.angle_alpha   90.00
_cell.angle_beta   90.00
_cell.angle_gamma   90.00
#
_symmetry.space_group_name_H-M   'P 1'
#
loop_
_entity.id
_entity.type
_entity.pdbx_description
1 polymer ?
#
loop_
_entity_poly.entity_id
_entity_poly.type
_entity_poly.pdbx_seq_one_letter_code
_entity_poly.pdbx_strand_id
1 'polypeptide(L)'
;MQRFFMFLAVSLMLVTGALAKVKTLELSYKADDTTLKGFLAYDDSIKDKKPGVIVVHEWWGHNDYARARATKLAELGYVALAVDMY
;
A
#
# COMPACT_ATOMS: atom_id res chain seq x y z
N MET A 1 -40.11 -14.17 -19.06
CA MET A 1 -39.74 -12.97 -18.28
C MET A 1 -38.84 -13.26 -17.07
N GLN A 2 -39.06 -14.33 -16.28
CA GLN A 2 -38.22 -14.64 -15.10
C GLN A 2 -36.75 -15.01 -15.40
N ARG A 3 -36.48 -15.67 -16.55
CA ARG A 3 -35.11 -16.08 -16.93
C ARG A 3 -34.20 -14.89 -17.27
N PHE A 4 -34.74 -13.80 -17.80
CA PHE A 4 -33.97 -12.60 -18.16
C PHE A 4 -33.54 -11.81 -16.90
N PHE A 5 -34.38 -11.81 -15.86
CA PHE A 5 -34.07 -11.20 -14.56
C PHE A 5 -32.95 -11.96 -13.82
N MET A 6 -32.88 -13.28 -14.01
CA MET A 6 -31.88 -14.14 -13.39
C MET A 6 -30.48 -13.94 -13.99
N PHE A 7 -30.37 -13.62 -15.28
CA PHE A 7 -29.08 -13.27 -15.91
C PHE A 7 -28.58 -11.88 -15.49
N LEU A 8 -29.48 -10.91 -15.29
CA LEU A 8 -29.10 -9.56 -14.84
C LEU A 8 -28.58 -9.57 -13.39
N ALA A 9 -29.19 -10.38 -12.51
CA ALA A 9 -28.77 -10.51 -11.12
C ALA A 9 -27.39 -11.18 -10.95
N VAL A 10 -27.04 -12.14 -11.82
CA VAL A 10 -25.71 -12.80 -11.79
C VAL A 10 -24.60 -11.85 -12.27
N SER A 11 -24.88 -10.95 -13.21
CA SER A 11 -23.89 -9.95 -13.68
C SER A 11 -23.51 -8.93 -12.61
N LEU A 12 -24.40 -8.64 -11.65
CA LEU A 12 -24.17 -7.67 -10.59
C LEU A 12 -23.32 -8.22 -9.43
N MET A 13 -23.16 -9.55 -9.33
CA MET A 13 -22.42 -10.20 -8.24
C MET A 13 -20.90 -10.32 -8.50
N LEU A 14 -20.40 -9.94 -9.68
CA LEU A 14 -18.98 -10.07 -10.04
C LEU A 14 -18.10 -8.88 -9.65
N VAL A 15 -18.65 -7.84 -9.02
CA VAL A 15 -17.90 -6.66 -8.58
C VAL A 15 -17.79 -6.60 -7.06
N THR A 16 -17.41 -7.70 -6.43
CA THR A 16 -16.75 -7.61 -5.13
C THR A 16 -15.27 -7.39 -5.41
N GLY A 17 -14.91 -6.15 -5.75
CA GLY A 17 -13.51 -5.73 -5.63
C GLY A 17 -13.12 -5.97 -4.19
N ALA A 18 -12.21 -6.92 -3.96
CA ALA A 18 -11.63 -7.12 -2.64
C ALA A 18 -11.07 -5.77 -2.20
N LEU A 19 -11.61 -5.20 -1.13
CA LEU A 19 -10.98 -4.09 -0.43
C LEU A 19 -9.70 -4.65 0.17
N ALA A 20 -8.65 -4.72 -0.65
CA ALA A 20 -7.31 -5.03 -0.24
C ALA A 20 -6.93 -4.05 0.87
N LYS A 21 -6.79 -4.57 2.09
CA LYS A 21 -6.48 -3.75 3.25
C LYS A 21 -4.98 -3.52 3.24
N VAL A 22 -4.54 -2.36 2.73
CA VAL A 22 -3.14 -1.94 2.82
C VAL A 22 -2.66 -2.16 4.24
N LYS A 23 -1.59 -2.96 4.36
CA LYS A 23 -0.88 -3.18 5.61
C LYS A 23 0.26 -2.19 5.72
N THR A 24 0.47 -1.74 6.94
CA THR A 24 1.56 -0.83 7.30
C THR A 24 2.42 -1.48 8.37
N LEU A 25 3.72 -1.24 8.29
CA LEU A 25 4.71 -1.76 9.23
C LEU A 25 5.74 -0.67 9.50
N GLU A 26 5.97 -0.38 10.77
CA GLU A 26 7.18 0.35 11.17
C GLU A 26 8.35 -0.64 11.24
N LEU A 27 9.46 -0.27 10.62
CA LEU A 27 10.68 -1.08 10.60
C LEU A 27 11.88 -0.25 11.02
N SER A 28 12.89 -0.91 11.56
CA SER A 28 14.21 -0.32 11.76
C SER A 28 15.14 -0.82 10.68
N TYR A 29 16.00 0.06 10.18
CA TYR A 29 17.03 -0.29 9.21
C TYR A 29 18.34 0.42 9.57
N LYS A 30 19.47 -0.05 9.03
CA LYS A 30 20.77 0.58 9.27
C LYS A 30 21.25 1.27 8.00
N ALA A 31 21.77 2.48 8.18
CA ALA A 31 22.63 3.14 7.20
C ALA A 31 23.96 3.40 7.92
N ASP A 32 25.01 2.68 7.50
CA ASP A 32 26.29 2.62 8.19
C ASP A 32 26.12 2.24 9.68
N ASP A 33 26.58 3.11 10.59
CA ASP A 33 26.47 2.94 12.04
C ASP A 33 25.18 3.51 12.62
N THR A 34 24.36 4.19 11.81
CA THR A 34 23.11 4.80 12.25
C THR A 34 21.95 3.83 12.09
N THR A 35 21.14 3.68 13.15
CA THR A 35 19.88 2.92 13.11
C THR A 35 18.73 3.90 12.89
N LEU A 36 18.07 3.77 11.74
CA LEU A 36 17.01 4.64 11.24
C LEU A 36 15.66 3.91 11.28
N LYS A 37 14.58 4.68 11.16
CA LYS A 37 13.20 4.16 11.13
C LYS A 37 12.60 4.29 9.75
N GLY A 38 11.79 3.31 9.37
CA GLY A 38 11.05 3.31 8.11
C GLY A 38 9.60 2.93 8.34
N PHE A 39 8.75 3.33 7.40
CA PHE A 39 7.34 2.98 7.34
C PHE A 39 7.05 2.30 6.00
N LEU A 40 6.81 1.00 6.04
CA LEU A 40 6.50 0.17 4.88
C LEU A 40 4.99 0.05 4.72
N ALA A 41 4.48 0.35 3.53
CA ALA A 41 3.10 0.15 3.13
C ALA A 41 3.02 -0.81 1.93
N TYR A 42 2.14 -1.79 2.00
CA TYR A 42 1.92 -2.77 0.92
C TYR A 42 0.52 -3.36 1.00
N ASP A 43 0.02 -3.84 -0.15
CA ASP A 43 -1.20 -4.64 -0.22
C ASP A 43 -0.85 -6.12 0.06
N ASP A 44 -1.42 -6.68 1.12
CA ASP A 44 -1.13 -8.05 1.56
C ASP A 44 -1.91 -9.13 0.80
N SER A 45 -2.88 -8.74 -0.03
CA SER A 45 -3.59 -9.63 -0.94
C SER A 45 -2.72 -9.98 -2.16
N ILE A 46 -1.78 -9.12 -2.52
CA ILE A 46 -0.85 -9.31 -3.62
C ILE A 46 0.27 -10.26 -3.18
N LYS A 47 0.38 -11.42 -3.85
CA LYS A 47 1.42 -12.43 -3.57
C LYS A 47 2.62 -12.35 -4.52
N ASP A 48 2.41 -11.79 -5.71
CA ASP A 48 3.48 -11.61 -6.70
C ASP A 48 4.40 -10.45 -6.33
N LYS A 49 5.64 -10.50 -6.83
CA LYS A 49 6.57 -9.38 -6.70
C LYS A 49 6.00 -8.13 -7.38
N LYS A 50 6.11 -6.99 -6.70
CA LYS A 50 5.72 -5.67 -7.23
C LYS A 50 6.89 -4.70 -7.21
N PRO A 51 6.87 -3.66 -8.06
CA PRO A 51 7.87 -2.60 -8.01
C PRO A 51 7.89 -1.94 -6.62
N GLY A 52 9.10 -1.72 -6.11
CA GLY A 52 9.35 -1.00 -4.87
C GLY A 52 9.52 0.49 -5.12
N VAL A 53 8.98 1.33 -4.22
CA VAL A 53 9.15 2.78 -4.25
C VAL A 53 9.68 3.26 -2.90
N ILE A 54 10.76 4.03 -2.90
CA ILE A 54 11.25 4.73 -1.72
C ILE A 54 10.65 6.12 -1.69
N VAL A 55 10.01 6.49 -0.58
CA VAL A 55 9.45 7.82 -0.34
C VAL A 55 10.38 8.57 0.61
N VAL A 56 11.07 9.57 0.08
CA VAL A 56 11.92 10.46 0.87
C VAL A 56 11.09 11.67 1.31
N HIS A 57 11.12 11.98 2.60
CA HIS A 57 10.37 13.10 3.16
C HIS A 57 11.04 14.46 2.82
N GLU A 58 10.27 15.53 2.98
CA GLU A 58 10.78 16.90 2.90
C GLU A 58 11.62 17.28 4.15
N TRP A 59 12.09 18.52 4.24
CA TRP A 59 12.90 19.01 5.37
C TRP A 59 12.24 18.88 6.77
N TRP A 60 10.93 18.67 6.82
CA TRP A 60 10.15 18.45 8.05
C TRP A 60 10.29 17.05 8.66
N GLY A 61 11.06 16.14 8.04
CA GLY A 61 11.32 14.82 8.59
C GLY A 61 10.25 13.77 8.28
N HIS A 62 10.45 12.56 8.82
CA HIS A 62 9.55 11.43 8.66
C HIS A 62 8.24 11.63 9.45
N ASN A 63 7.18 12.07 8.76
CA ASN A 63 5.90 12.44 9.38
C ASN A 63 4.70 11.76 8.70
N ASP A 64 3.49 12.07 9.19
CA ASP A 64 2.23 11.51 8.67
C ASP A 64 2.01 11.78 7.19
N TYR A 65 2.49 12.92 6.66
CA TYR A 65 2.37 13.22 5.24
C TYR A 65 3.19 12.23 4.40
N ALA A 66 4.47 12.02 4.75
CA ALA A 66 5.33 11.07 4.05
C ALA A 66 4.77 9.63 4.14
N ARG A 67 4.29 9.23 5.33
CA ARG A 67 3.64 7.93 5.53
C ARG A 67 2.37 7.78 4.69
N ALA A 68 1.52 8.80 4.63
CA ALA A 68 0.31 8.79 3.81
C ALA A 68 0.63 8.68 2.32
N ARG A 69 1.75 9.27 1.84
CA ARG A 69 2.21 9.09 0.45
C ARG A 69 2.62 7.65 0.19
N ALA A 70 3.29 6.97 1.12
CA ALA A 70 3.60 5.54 1.00
C ALA A 70 2.32 4.69 0.95
N THR A 71 1.33 4.96 1.81
CA THR A 71 0.03 4.28 1.77
C THR A 71 -0.68 4.43 0.43
N LYS A 72 -0.73 5.65 -0.13
CA LYS A 72 -1.35 5.90 -1.45
C LYS A 72 -0.64 5.15 -2.58
N LEU A 73 0.68 4.99 -2.51
CA LEU A 73 1.41 4.17 -3.48
C LEU A 73 1.08 2.68 -3.32
N ALA A 74 0.91 2.20 -2.09
CA ALA A 74 0.47 0.83 -1.84
C ALA A 74 -0.94 0.55 -2.37
N GLU A 75 -1.86 1.52 -2.25
CA GLU A 75 -3.20 1.44 -2.85
C GLU A 75 -3.17 1.35 -4.39
N LEU A 76 -2.11 1.84 -5.03
CA LEU A 76 -1.87 1.73 -6.47
C LEU A 76 -1.15 0.42 -6.87
N GLY A 77 -0.87 -0.46 -5.91
CA GLY A 77 -0.25 -1.77 -6.15
C GLY A 77 1.28 -1.80 -6.05
N TYR A 78 1.90 -0.75 -5.50
CA TYR A 78 3.34 -0.73 -5.21
C TYR A 78 3.65 -1.27 -3.81
N VAL A 79 4.90 -1.62 -3.57
CA VAL A 79 5.44 -1.75 -2.21
C VAL A 79 6.20 -0.46 -1.91
N ALA A 80 5.73 0.33 -0.94
CA ALA A 80 6.27 1.66 -0.69
C ALA A 80 6.91 1.76 0.70
N LEU A 81 8.17 2.21 0.75
CA LEU A 81 8.90 2.46 2.00
C LEU A 81 9.14 3.94 2.15
N ALA A 82 8.47 4.58 3.11
CA ALA A 82 8.87 5.91 3.58
C ALA A 82 10.07 5.76 4.52
N VAL A 83 11.18 6.39 4.17
CA VAL A 83 12.43 6.35 4.95
C VAL A 83 12.54 7.56 5.85
N ASP A 84 13.06 7.39 7.06
CA ASP A 84 13.60 8.48 7.88
C ASP A 84 15.08 8.64 7.56
N MET A 85 15.48 9.79 7.04
CA MET A 85 16.84 10.03 6.56
C MET A 85 17.81 10.52 7.66
N TYR A 86 17.34 10.69 8.90
CA TYR A 86 18.09 11.27 10.00
C TYR A 86 18.03 10.43 11.27
#